data_AF-C9SY53-F1
#
_entry.id   AF-C9SY53-F1
#
_cell.length_a   1.000
_cell.length_b   1.000
_cell.length_c   1.000
_cell.angle_alpha   90.00
_cell.angle_beta   90.00
_cell.angle_gamma   90.00
#
_symmetry.space_group_name_H-M   'P 1'
#
loop_
_entity.id
_entity.type
_entity.pdbx_description
1 polymer ?
#
loop_
_entity_poly.entity_id
_entity_poly.type
_entity_poly.pdbx_seq_one_letter_code
_entity_poly.pdbx_strand_id
1 'polypeptide(L)'
;MTAEHVAFSKTRAPESKLYLSPPFVHGAQSPGRHQRTDITLDSQTSASILAACKKLGATVTHAVNAVIPIVLRDLVPEGAKNETFYFRWDLLRNLRPFCAAPYNSNKHPVTAYHSGSCFACDLVIPPKTDEKSSKDDFEHVLPEISALYRRVADDTEHGLLAPTVWTGWLQTLPKIKKNPAPGPQPSSTPGVTLLSLGRIDGILPSKIGAFRVSRPWITGEEMRNGFGLFLTSHQGQLNLAAAYNDAWQTEEAAQNFLKACLRSLSTALNVEI
;
A
#
# COMPACT_ATOMS: atom_id res chain seq x y z
N MET A 1 -25.66 -11.04 -8.22
CA MET A 1 -24.72 -9.89 -8.20
C MET A 1 -25.40 -8.77 -7.44
N THR A 2 -24.91 -8.44 -6.25
CA THR A 2 -25.46 -7.33 -5.44
C THR A 2 -25.20 -5.98 -6.13
N ALA A 3 -26.05 -4.99 -5.85
CA ALA A 3 -26.00 -3.66 -6.47
C ALA A 3 -24.63 -2.96 -6.30
N GLU A 4 -23.89 -3.28 -5.24
CA GLU A 4 -22.53 -2.75 -4.99
C GLU A 4 -21.48 -3.24 -6.00
N HIS A 5 -21.61 -4.45 -6.53
CA HIS A 5 -20.65 -4.98 -7.51
C HIS A 5 -20.83 -4.37 -8.92
N VAL A 6 -22.06 -4.03 -9.30
CA VAL A 6 -22.35 -3.28 -10.54
C VAL A 6 -21.95 -1.81 -10.39
N ALA A 7 -21.99 -1.25 -9.16
CA ALA A 7 -21.43 0.05 -8.88
C ALA A 7 -19.90 0.05 -9.04
N PHE A 8 -19.20 -1.01 -8.60
CA PHE A 8 -17.73 -1.10 -8.66
C PHE A 8 -17.15 -1.10 -10.09
N SER A 9 -17.83 -1.72 -11.06
CA SER A 9 -17.41 -1.64 -12.47
C SER A 9 -17.83 -0.34 -13.16
N LYS A 10 -18.85 0.36 -12.64
CA LYS A 10 -19.36 1.63 -13.19
C LYS A 10 -18.70 2.88 -12.58
N THR A 11 -17.99 2.77 -11.46
CA THR A 11 -17.16 3.85 -10.89
C THR A 11 -15.81 4.02 -11.60
N ARG A 12 -15.50 3.21 -12.62
CA ARG A 12 -14.21 3.26 -13.33
C ARG A 12 -13.97 4.52 -14.16
N ALA A 13 -14.98 5.36 -14.37
CA ALA A 13 -14.79 6.66 -14.99
C ALA A 13 -15.65 7.72 -14.28
N PRO A 14 -15.14 8.36 -13.20
CA PRO A 14 -15.51 9.73 -12.96
C PRO A 14 -14.69 10.65 -13.89
N GLU A 15 -15.11 11.90 -13.98
CA GLU A 15 -14.51 13.04 -14.68
C GLU A 15 -12.97 13.12 -14.60
N SER A 16 -12.35 14.02 -15.36
CA SER A 16 -10.89 14.25 -15.33
C SER A 16 -10.41 14.65 -13.92
N LYS A 17 -10.13 13.65 -13.08
CA LYS A 17 -9.60 13.81 -11.72
C LYS A 17 -8.08 13.81 -11.76
N LEU A 18 -7.50 14.66 -10.93
CA LEU A 18 -6.05 14.73 -10.72
C LEU A 18 -5.66 13.74 -9.63
N TYR A 19 -5.12 12.60 -10.06
CA TYR A 19 -4.64 11.58 -9.15
C TYR A 19 -3.20 11.85 -8.72
N LEU A 20 -2.94 11.70 -7.42
CA LEU A 20 -1.59 11.72 -6.88
C LEU A 20 -0.82 10.50 -7.38
N SER A 21 0.37 10.75 -7.91
CA SER A 21 1.29 9.71 -8.37
C SER A 21 2.74 10.11 -8.06
N PRO A 22 3.63 9.15 -7.78
CA PRO A 22 5.04 9.45 -7.63
C PRO A 22 5.62 9.87 -9.00
N PRO A 23 6.63 10.77 -9.02
CA PRO A 23 7.39 11.02 -10.24
C PRO A 23 8.08 9.73 -10.69
N PHE A 24 8.30 9.58 -12.00
CA PHE A 24 8.95 8.41 -12.57
C PHE A 24 9.78 8.79 -13.80
N VAL A 25 10.75 7.95 -14.16
CA VAL A 25 11.61 8.12 -15.33
C VAL A 25 10.83 7.74 -16.59
N HIS A 26 10.83 8.62 -17.59
CA HIS A 26 10.18 8.38 -18.88
C HIS A 26 11.13 7.74 -19.90
N GLY A 27 10.56 7.04 -20.88
CA GLY A 27 11.26 6.54 -22.07
C GLY A 27 11.21 5.03 -22.22
N ALA A 28 11.36 4.29 -21.13
CA ALA A 28 11.27 2.83 -21.18
C ALA A 28 9.84 2.35 -21.48
N GLN A 29 9.72 1.45 -22.47
CA GLN A 29 8.45 0.87 -22.93
C GLN A 29 8.16 -0.51 -22.32
N SER A 30 9.12 -1.07 -21.59
CA SER A 30 9.04 -2.41 -21.01
C SER A 30 9.72 -2.41 -19.64
N PRO A 31 9.26 -3.27 -18.72
CA PRO A 31 9.85 -3.36 -17.40
C PRO A 31 11.30 -3.82 -17.50
N GLY A 32 12.14 -3.18 -16.70
CA GLY A 32 13.47 -3.64 -16.34
C GLY A 32 13.39 -4.62 -15.17
N ARG A 33 14.41 -4.60 -14.32
CA ARG A 33 14.49 -5.49 -13.16
C ARG A 33 13.71 -4.94 -11.99
N HIS A 34 13.06 -5.86 -11.28
CA HIS A 34 12.55 -5.59 -9.96
C HIS A 34 13.68 -5.22 -9.00
N GLN A 35 13.46 -4.16 -8.23
CA GLN A 35 14.36 -3.67 -7.20
C GLN A 35 13.59 -3.48 -5.90
N ARG A 36 14.32 -3.50 -4.78
CA ARG A 36 13.77 -3.27 -3.45
C ARG A 36 14.77 -2.49 -2.61
N THR A 37 14.28 -1.54 -1.85
CA THR A 37 15.05 -0.83 -0.83
C THR A 37 14.21 -0.69 0.45
N ASP A 38 14.84 -0.53 1.62
CA ASP A 38 14.13 -0.47 2.89
C ASP A 38 14.78 0.42 3.95
N ILE A 39 13.98 0.80 4.94
CA ILE A 39 14.42 1.45 6.17
C ILE A 39 13.87 0.65 7.34
N THR A 40 14.78 0.20 8.21
CA THR A 40 14.45 -0.49 9.47
C THR A 40 14.70 0.46 10.63
N LEU A 41 13.68 0.70 11.45
CA LEU A 41 13.79 1.50 12.65
C LEU A 41 14.31 0.63 13.81
N ASP A 42 15.00 1.25 14.77
CA ASP A 42 15.35 0.57 16.01
C ASP A 42 14.09 0.28 16.85
N SER A 43 14.22 -0.61 17.84
CA SER A 43 13.09 -1.06 18.65
C SER A 43 12.49 0.05 19.53
N GLN A 44 13.29 1.02 19.97
CA GLN A 44 12.82 2.13 20.82
C GLN A 44 11.96 3.09 20.00
N THR A 45 12.46 3.52 18.84
CA THR A 45 11.72 4.36 17.89
C THR A 45 10.44 3.67 17.45
N SER A 46 10.52 2.38 17.12
CA SER A 46 9.36 1.56 16.74
C SER A 46 8.30 1.51 17.83
N ALA A 47 8.71 1.31 19.09
CA ALA A 47 7.79 1.30 20.23
C ALA A 47 7.11 2.66 20.45
N SER A 48 7.84 3.77 20.28
CA SER A 48 7.29 5.13 20.38
C SER A 48 6.23 5.40 19.32
N ILE A 49 6.48 5.02 18.06
CA ILE A 49 5.50 5.11 16.96
C ILE A 49 4.24 4.31 17.28
N LEU A 50 4.40 3.07 17.72
CA LEU A 50 3.27 2.19 18.07
C LEU A 50 2.45 2.77 19.23
N ALA A 51 3.11 3.32 20.26
CA ALA A 51 2.44 3.97 21.38
C ALA A 51 1.68 5.23 20.95
N ALA A 52 2.25 6.06 20.08
CA ALA A 52 1.59 7.25 19.54
C ALA A 52 0.37 6.88 18.68
N CYS A 53 0.50 5.90 17.78
CA CYS A 53 -0.63 5.39 17.00
C CYS A 53 -1.76 4.89 17.92
N LYS A 54 -1.41 4.15 18.98
CA LYS A 54 -2.39 3.63 19.96
C LYS A 54 -3.15 4.74 20.68
N LYS A 55 -2.48 5.86 21.03
CA LYS A 55 -3.14 7.04 21.64
C LYS A 55 -4.18 7.67 20.70
N LEU A 56 -3.96 7.58 19.40
CA LEU A 56 -4.89 8.05 18.36
C LEU A 56 -5.97 7.03 17.99
N GLY A 57 -6.02 5.86 18.65
CA GLY A 57 -6.96 4.79 18.29
C GLY A 57 -6.66 4.16 16.93
N ALA A 58 -5.43 4.28 16.42
CA ALA A 58 -5.03 3.83 15.10
C ALA A 58 -3.91 2.77 15.18
N THR A 59 -3.72 2.02 14.08
CA THR A 59 -2.57 1.15 13.90
C THR A 59 -1.46 1.87 13.14
N VAL A 60 -0.23 1.36 13.21
CA VAL A 60 0.87 1.88 12.38
C VAL A 60 0.56 1.75 10.87
N THR A 61 -0.21 0.74 10.47
CA THR A 61 -0.69 0.57 9.10
C THR A 61 -1.62 1.72 8.68
N HIS A 62 -2.51 2.18 9.56
CA HIS A 62 -3.35 3.35 9.27
C HIS A 62 -2.49 4.60 9.14
N ALA A 63 -1.57 4.83 10.08
CA ALA A 63 -0.75 6.03 10.11
C ALA A 63 0.23 6.12 8.92
N VAL A 64 0.92 5.04 8.58
CA VAL A 64 1.83 5.00 7.42
C VAL A 64 1.07 5.25 6.13
N ASN A 65 -0.11 4.66 5.96
CA ASN A 65 -0.86 4.96 4.75
C ASN A 65 -1.43 6.38 4.73
N ALA A 66 -1.79 6.97 5.87
CA ALA A 66 -2.33 8.32 5.93
C ALA A 66 -1.29 9.36 5.46
N VAL A 67 0.01 9.10 5.69
CA VAL A 67 1.07 10.01 5.24
C VAL A 67 1.44 9.86 3.76
N ILE A 68 1.18 8.70 3.13
CA ILE A 68 1.48 8.48 1.69
C ILE A 68 0.87 9.57 0.79
N PRO A 69 -0.45 9.84 0.82
CA PRO A 69 -1.04 10.86 -0.04
C PRO A 69 -0.56 12.27 0.32
N ILE A 70 -0.27 12.55 1.59
CA ILE A 70 0.28 13.85 2.03
C ILE A 70 1.66 14.06 1.40
N VAL A 71 2.51 13.04 1.45
CA VAL A 71 3.85 13.06 0.84
C VAL A 71 3.76 13.17 -0.68
N LEU A 72 2.86 12.44 -1.32
CA LEU A 72 2.68 12.53 -2.78
C LEU A 72 2.22 13.93 -3.20
N ARG A 73 1.31 14.57 -2.46
CA ARG A 73 0.93 15.97 -2.71
C ARG A 73 2.11 16.92 -2.57
N ASP A 74 2.97 16.69 -1.58
CA ASP A 74 4.15 17.54 -1.36
C ASP A 74 5.21 17.42 -2.48
N LEU A 75 5.18 16.33 -3.26
CA LEU A 75 6.02 16.15 -4.45
C LEU A 75 5.48 16.84 -5.71
N VAL A 76 4.22 17.28 -5.71
CA VAL A 76 3.64 18.04 -6.82
C VAL A 76 4.25 19.45 -6.86
N PRO A 77 4.45 20.08 -8.04
CA PRO A 77 4.93 21.47 -8.11
C PRO A 77 4.05 22.44 -7.31
N GLU A 78 4.66 23.45 -6.67
CA GLU A 78 3.96 24.36 -5.74
C GLU A 78 2.71 25.00 -6.35
N GLY A 79 2.78 25.42 -7.63
CA GLY A 79 1.65 26.04 -8.33
C GLY A 79 0.42 25.14 -8.50
N ALA A 80 0.58 23.82 -8.44
CA ALA A 80 -0.50 22.85 -8.53
C ALA A 80 -0.99 22.35 -7.16
N LYS A 81 -0.32 22.68 -6.04
CA LYS A 81 -0.75 22.25 -4.69
C LYS A 81 -2.05 22.90 -4.21
N ASN A 82 -2.52 23.93 -4.93
CA ASN A 82 -3.78 24.62 -4.66
C ASN A 82 -5.01 23.85 -5.18
N GLU A 83 -4.80 22.78 -5.96
CA GLU A 83 -5.87 21.97 -6.54
C GLU A 83 -6.35 20.88 -5.57
N THR A 84 -7.54 20.36 -5.84
CA THR A 84 -8.06 19.18 -5.13
C THR A 84 -7.50 17.92 -5.78
N PHE A 85 -6.78 17.13 -4.99
CA PHE A 85 -6.23 15.87 -5.47
C PHE A 85 -7.02 14.66 -4.97
N TYR A 86 -6.92 13.58 -5.74
CA TYR A 86 -7.44 12.28 -5.36
C TYR A 86 -6.31 11.30 -5.18
N PHE A 87 -6.31 10.57 -4.08
CA PHE A 87 -5.45 9.41 -3.92
C PHE A 87 -6.27 8.15 -4.18
N ARG A 88 -5.85 7.36 -5.17
CA ARG A 88 -6.44 6.05 -5.41
C ARG A 88 -5.79 5.05 -4.48
N TRP A 89 -6.60 4.51 -3.59
CA TRP A 89 -6.16 3.49 -2.67
C TRP A 89 -6.52 2.10 -3.16
N ASP A 90 -5.54 1.19 -3.27
CA ASP A 90 -5.77 -0.25 -3.47
C ASP A 90 -5.49 -1.05 -2.18
N LEU A 91 -6.53 -1.57 -1.52
CA LEU A 91 -6.39 -2.36 -0.29
C LEU A 91 -6.19 -3.84 -0.57
N LEU A 92 -5.11 -4.40 -0.02
CA LEU A 92 -4.88 -5.84 0.03
C LEU A 92 -5.47 -6.42 1.32
N ARG A 93 -6.32 -7.44 1.18
CA ARG A 93 -7.00 -8.12 2.30
C ARG A 93 -6.42 -9.52 2.53
N ASN A 94 -6.22 -9.89 3.79
CA ASN A 94 -5.96 -11.26 4.17
C ASN A 94 -7.29 -12.05 4.21
N LEU A 95 -7.51 -12.90 3.21
CA LEU A 95 -8.73 -13.70 3.11
C LEU A 95 -8.67 -15.05 3.82
N ARG A 96 -7.50 -15.42 4.37
CA ARG A 96 -7.32 -16.70 5.06
C ARG A 96 -8.34 -16.94 6.19
N PRO A 97 -8.73 -15.95 7.02
CA PRO A 97 -9.76 -16.17 8.05
C PRO A 97 -11.13 -16.61 7.51
N PHE A 98 -11.42 -16.37 6.23
CA PHE A 98 -12.68 -16.77 5.58
C PHE A 98 -12.63 -18.17 4.95
N CYS A 99 -11.45 -18.80 4.92
CA CYS A 99 -11.35 -20.18 4.43
C CYS A 99 -12.03 -21.15 5.38
N ALA A 100 -12.47 -22.31 4.87
CA ALA A 100 -12.93 -23.41 5.72
C ALA A 100 -11.77 -23.97 6.54
N ALA A 101 -12.06 -24.45 7.75
CA ALA A 101 -11.09 -25.24 8.50
C ALA A 101 -10.68 -26.50 7.69
N PRO A 102 -9.40 -26.92 7.73
CA PRO A 102 -8.32 -26.39 8.57
C PRO A 102 -7.50 -25.26 7.91
N TYR A 103 -7.89 -24.80 6.72
CA TYR A 103 -7.14 -23.83 5.89
C TYR A 103 -7.21 -22.37 6.38
N ASN A 104 -8.00 -22.08 7.42
CA ASN A 104 -8.14 -20.75 8.01
C ASN A 104 -7.00 -20.33 8.96
N SER A 105 -5.91 -21.11 9.00
CA SER A 105 -4.75 -20.85 9.86
C SER A 105 -3.44 -20.82 9.07
N ASN A 106 -2.37 -20.35 9.71
CA ASN A 106 -1.01 -20.38 9.13
C ASN A 106 -0.40 -21.79 9.04
N LYS A 107 -1.09 -22.83 9.55
CA LYS A 107 -0.61 -24.21 9.55
C LYS A 107 -0.68 -24.90 8.20
N HIS A 108 -1.47 -24.37 7.27
CA HIS A 108 -1.64 -24.93 5.95
C HIS A 108 -1.03 -23.98 4.90
N PRO A 109 -0.16 -24.50 4.01
CA PRO A 109 0.27 -23.73 2.85
C PRO A 109 -0.97 -23.44 2.01
N VAL A 110 -1.18 -22.17 1.74
CA VAL A 110 -2.16 -21.71 0.75
C VAL A 110 -1.37 -20.91 -0.25
N THR A 111 -1.72 -21.01 -1.53
CA THR A 111 -1.24 -20.06 -2.53
C THR A 111 -1.55 -18.64 -2.04
N ALA A 112 -0.69 -17.67 -2.35
CA ALA A 112 -0.95 -16.28 -2.01
C ALA A 112 -2.25 -15.81 -2.68
N TYR A 113 -3.37 -15.94 -1.96
CA TYR A 113 -4.66 -15.40 -2.37
C TYR A 113 -4.72 -13.93 -1.92
N HIS A 114 -3.92 -13.10 -2.57
CA HIS A 114 -4.17 -11.67 -2.53
C HIS A 114 -5.33 -11.41 -3.48
N SER A 115 -6.43 -10.85 -2.97
CA SER A 115 -7.42 -10.26 -3.87
C SER A 115 -6.75 -9.12 -4.63
N GLY A 116 -6.80 -9.14 -5.96
CA GLY A 116 -6.71 -7.91 -6.74
C GLY A 116 -7.71 -6.92 -6.15
N SER A 117 -7.31 -5.66 -5.99
CA SER A 117 -8.06 -4.66 -5.24
C SER A 117 -9.52 -4.60 -5.68
N CYS A 118 -10.39 -4.89 -4.74
CA CYS A 118 -11.84 -4.75 -4.82
C CYS A 118 -12.31 -3.49 -4.10
N PHE A 119 -11.38 -2.68 -3.59
CA PHE A 119 -11.64 -1.43 -2.91
C PHE A 119 -10.67 -0.39 -3.44
N ALA A 120 -11.07 0.25 -4.53
CA ALA A 120 -10.52 1.53 -4.97
C ALA A 120 -11.36 2.63 -4.33
N CYS A 121 -10.76 3.44 -3.46
CA CYS A 121 -11.41 4.60 -2.87
C CYS A 121 -10.61 5.85 -3.25
N ASP A 122 -11.34 6.88 -3.69
CA ASP A 122 -10.77 8.19 -3.99
C ASP A 122 -10.78 9.01 -2.70
N LEU A 123 -9.63 9.19 -2.07
CA LEU A 123 -9.48 10.08 -0.92
C LEU A 123 -9.23 11.51 -1.43
N VAL A 124 -10.07 12.45 -0.99
CA VAL A 124 -9.89 13.88 -1.26
C VAL A 124 -8.75 14.39 -0.40
N ILE A 125 -7.73 14.96 -1.02
CA ILE A 125 -6.63 15.62 -0.32
C ILE A 125 -6.82 17.13 -0.48
N PRO A 126 -6.98 17.87 0.64
CA PRO A 126 -7.19 19.30 0.56
C PRO A 126 -5.94 20.02 0.01
N PRO A 127 -6.14 21.17 -0.65
CA PRO A 127 -5.07 22.05 -1.05
C PRO A 127 -4.12 22.36 0.10
N LYS A 128 -2.83 22.49 -0.21
CA LYS A 128 -1.86 22.98 0.78
C LYS A 128 -1.96 24.50 0.82
N THR A 129 -2.54 25.04 1.89
CA THR A 129 -2.53 26.48 2.19
C THR A 129 -1.42 26.77 3.19
N ASP A 130 -0.75 27.93 3.10
CA ASP A 130 0.37 28.30 3.99
C ASP A 130 0.07 28.21 5.49
N GLU A 131 -1.22 28.23 5.87
CA GLU A 131 -1.70 28.14 7.26
C GLU A 131 -1.83 26.71 7.79
N LYS A 132 -1.84 25.67 6.94
CA LYS A 132 -2.11 24.28 7.36
C LYS A 132 -0.81 23.49 7.54
N SER A 133 -0.66 22.92 8.72
CA SER A 133 0.48 22.05 9.03
C SER A 133 0.27 20.65 8.46
N SER A 134 1.37 19.92 8.23
CA SER A 134 1.33 18.48 7.88
C SER A 134 0.57 17.63 8.92
N LYS A 135 0.42 18.15 10.14
CA LYS A 135 -0.33 17.49 11.21
C LYS A 135 -1.83 17.64 10.99
N ASP A 136 -2.31 18.80 10.56
CA ASP A 136 -3.74 19.02 10.26
C ASP A 136 -4.20 18.14 9.09
N ASP A 137 -3.36 17.99 8.06
CA ASP A 137 -3.63 17.07 6.96
C ASP A 137 -3.71 15.61 7.45
N PHE A 138 -2.80 15.20 8.34
CA PHE A 138 -2.80 13.86 8.90
C PHE A 138 -4.04 13.60 9.77
N GLU A 139 -4.44 14.56 10.61
CA GLU A 139 -5.65 14.48 11.43
C GLU A 139 -6.92 14.41 10.57
N HIS A 140 -6.92 15.00 9.38
CA HIS A 140 -8.00 14.86 8.40
C HIS A 140 -8.01 13.50 7.69
N VAL A 141 -6.84 13.00 7.26
CA VAL A 141 -6.72 11.78 6.46
C VAL A 141 -6.84 10.50 7.30
N LEU A 142 -6.27 10.47 8.51
CA LEU A 142 -6.21 9.27 9.36
C LEU A 142 -7.60 8.65 9.67
N PRO A 143 -8.65 9.43 10.00
CA PRO A 143 -9.99 8.89 10.23
C PRO A 143 -10.59 8.23 9.00
N GLU A 144 -10.43 8.82 7.81
CA GLU A 144 -10.93 8.28 6.53
C GLU A 144 -10.28 6.92 6.23
N ILE A 145 -8.97 6.84 6.43
CA ILE A 145 -8.20 5.61 6.29
C ILE A 145 -8.67 4.55 7.28
N SER A 146 -8.78 4.94 8.55
CA SER A 146 -9.19 4.02 9.62
C SER A 146 -10.62 3.54 9.42
N ALA A 147 -11.51 4.38 8.88
CA ALA A 147 -12.87 4.00 8.52
C ALA A 147 -12.89 3.02 7.34
N LEU A 148 -12.08 3.25 6.31
CA LEU A 148 -11.97 2.35 5.16
C LEU A 148 -11.47 0.96 5.58
N TYR A 149 -10.40 0.88 6.37
CA TYR A 149 -9.90 -0.41 6.89
C TYR A 149 -10.95 -1.15 7.71
N ARG A 150 -11.72 -0.45 8.54
CA ARG A 150 -12.83 -1.04 9.31
C ARG A 150 -13.94 -1.58 8.39
N ARG A 151 -14.38 -0.80 7.41
CA ARG A 151 -15.38 -1.26 6.42
C ARG A 151 -14.93 -2.55 5.72
N VAL A 152 -13.67 -2.60 5.27
CA VAL A 152 -13.12 -3.80 4.61
C VAL A 152 -12.98 -4.98 5.59
N ALA A 153 -12.64 -4.73 6.85
CA ALA A 153 -12.57 -5.77 7.87
C ALA A 153 -13.96 -6.36 8.17
N ASP A 154 -14.97 -5.50 8.29
CA ASP A 154 -16.36 -5.83 8.65
C ASP A 154 -17.16 -6.44 7.48
N ASP A 155 -16.69 -6.30 6.24
CA ASP A 155 -17.28 -6.92 5.05
C ASP A 155 -17.05 -8.44 5.04
N THR A 156 -17.95 -9.17 5.71
CA THR A 156 -17.90 -10.64 5.77
C THR A 156 -18.34 -11.32 4.47
N GLU A 157 -19.08 -10.64 3.60
CA GLU A 157 -19.60 -11.20 2.35
C GLU A 157 -18.51 -11.32 1.29
N HIS A 158 -17.56 -10.39 1.26
CA HIS A 158 -16.51 -10.40 0.26
C HIS A 158 -15.65 -11.67 0.29
N GLY A 159 -15.41 -12.26 1.47
CA GLY A 159 -14.72 -13.55 1.57
C GLY A 159 -15.44 -14.69 0.84
N LEU A 160 -16.77 -14.68 0.85
CA LEU A 160 -17.62 -15.66 0.16
C LEU A 160 -17.64 -15.44 -1.36
N LEU A 161 -17.59 -14.18 -1.79
CA LEU A 161 -17.67 -13.80 -3.20
C LEU A 161 -16.30 -13.78 -3.90
N ALA A 162 -15.19 -13.73 -3.15
CA ALA A 162 -13.84 -13.64 -3.69
C ALA A 162 -13.53 -14.68 -4.79
N PRO A 163 -13.85 -15.99 -4.64
CA PRO A 163 -13.63 -16.96 -5.72
C PRO A 163 -14.39 -16.63 -7.01
N THR A 164 -15.62 -16.16 -6.92
CA THR A 164 -16.45 -15.77 -8.07
C THR A 164 -15.90 -14.51 -8.73
N VAL A 165 -15.53 -13.50 -7.93
CA VAL A 165 -14.90 -12.27 -8.44
C VAL A 165 -13.63 -12.63 -9.21
N TRP A 166 -12.74 -13.43 -8.62
CA TRP A 166 -11.50 -13.81 -9.30
C TRP A 166 -11.72 -14.66 -10.53
N THR A 167 -12.68 -15.58 -10.51
CA THR A 167 -13.04 -16.35 -11.71
C THR A 167 -13.47 -15.42 -12.84
N GLY A 168 -14.26 -14.39 -12.54
CA GLY A 168 -14.63 -13.35 -13.50
C GLY A 168 -13.41 -12.57 -14.01
N TRP A 169 -12.46 -12.20 -13.15
CA TRP A 169 -11.24 -11.52 -13.56
C TRP A 169 -10.33 -12.39 -14.43
N LEU A 170 -10.17 -13.67 -14.10
CA LEU A 170 -9.38 -14.62 -14.88
C LEU A 170 -9.93 -14.79 -16.30
N GLN A 171 -11.26 -14.68 -16.48
CA GLN A 171 -11.88 -14.69 -17.81
C GLN A 171 -11.50 -13.48 -18.67
N THR A 172 -11.04 -12.38 -18.07
CA THR A 172 -10.56 -11.19 -18.81
C THR A 172 -9.10 -11.29 -19.24
N LEU A 173 -8.35 -12.28 -18.73
CA LEU A 173 -6.95 -12.44 -19.09
C LEU A 173 -6.81 -12.80 -20.58
N PRO A 174 -5.82 -12.22 -21.28
CA PRO A 174 -5.57 -12.57 -22.67
C PRO A 174 -5.31 -14.07 -22.82
N LYS A 175 -5.89 -14.68 -23.85
CA LYS A 175 -5.55 -16.06 -24.22
C LYS A 175 -4.04 -16.15 -24.49
N ILE A 176 -3.40 -17.22 -24.02
CA ILE A 176 -1.98 -17.48 -24.26
C ILE A 176 -1.75 -17.54 -25.77
N LYS A 177 -0.94 -16.61 -26.29
CA LYS A 177 -0.50 -16.56 -27.70
C LYS A 177 0.96 -17.00 -27.75
N LYS A 178 1.37 -17.72 -28.81
CA LYS A 178 2.77 -18.14 -29.02
C LYS A 178 3.77 -16.98 -28.97
N ASN A 179 3.35 -15.81 -29.46
CA ASN A 179 4.07 -14.55 -29.32
C ASN A 179 3.17 -13.58 -28.53
N PRO A 180 3.41 -13.39 -27.22
CA PRO A 180 2.64 -12.43 -26.46
C PRO A 180 2.88 -11.02 -27.03
N ALA A 181 1.84 -10.20 -27.03
CA ALA A 181 2.00 -8.78 -27.32
C ALA A 181 2.93 -8.15 -26.26
N PRO A 182 3.57 -7.00 -26.57
CA PRO A 182 4.29 -6.24 -25.55
C PRO A 182 3.39 -6.02 -24.33
N GLY A 183 3.99 -5.97 -23.15
CA GLY A 183 3.29 -5.64 -21.92
C GLY A 183 2.55 -4.29 -22.02
N PRO A 184 1.59 -4.03 -21.13
CA PRO A 184 0.90 -2.75 -21.12
C PRO A 184 1.90 -1.60 -20.95
N GLN A 185 1.62 -0.49 -21.61
CA GLN A 185 2.40 0.73 -21.48
C GLN A 185 2.45 1.21 -20.01
N PRO A 186 3.51 1.93 -19.60
CA PRO A 186 3.59 2.54 -18.28
C PRO A 186 2.37 3.43 -18.01
N SER A 187 1.89 3.47 -16.77
CA SER A 187 0.76 4.34 -16.41
C SER A 187 1.19 5.80 -16.48
N SER A 188 0.34 6.70 -16.99
CA SER A 188 0.57 8.14 -16.84
C SER A 188 0.41 8.61 -15.39
N THR A 189 -0.30 7.83 -14.57
CA THR A 189 -0.51 8.04 -13.13
C THR A 189 -0.09 6.76 -12.40
N PRO A 190 1.22 6.54 -12.17
CA PRO A 190 1.67 5.38 -11.40
C PRO A 190 1.05 5.37 -10.00
N GLY A 191 0.69 4.18 -9.53
CA GLY A 191 0.09 4.00 -8.21
C GLY A 191 1.14 3.80 -7.12
N VAL A 192 0.71 3.98 -5.87
CA VAL A 192 1.43 3.53 -4.67
C VAL A 192 0.49 2.63 -3.88
N THR A 193 0.92 1.40 -3.60
CA THR A 193 0.12 0.44 -2.83
C THR A 193 0.88 0.00 -1.59
N LEU A 194 0.27 0.06 -0.42
CA LEU A 194 0.85 -0.49 0.81
C LEU A 194 0.34 -1.90 1.10
N LEU A 195 1.27 -2.85 1.13
CA LEU A 195 1.07 -4.16 1.72
C LEU A 195 1.58 -4.14 3.17
N SER A 196 0.68 -4.35 4.13
CA SER A 196 1.06 -4.48 5.54
C SER A 196 0.86 -5.92 6.01
N LEU A 197 1.94 -6.56 6.45
CA LEU A 197 1.86 -7.87 7.14
C LEU A 197 1.75 -7.71 8.66
N GLY A 198 1.87 -6.48 9.17
CA GLY A 198 1.89 -6.20 10.60
C GLY A 198 3.06 -6.91 11.29
N ARG A 199 2.79 -7.43 12.50
CA ARG A 199 3.78 -8.16 13.30
C ARG A 199 3.96 -9.59 12.77
N ILE A 200 5.10 -9.87 12.17
CA ILE A 200 5.40 -11.16 11.53
C ILE A 200 6.06 -12.17 12.47
N ASP A 201 6.35 -11.84 13.73
CA ASP A 201 6.91 -12.79 14.71
C ASP A 201 6.06 -14.07 14.90
N GLY A 202 4.74 -13.96 14.69
CA GLY A 202 3.82 -15.11 14.75
C GLY A 202 3.79 -15.96 13.47
N ILE A 203 4.39 -15.47 12.38
CA ILE A 203 4.52 -16.17 11.09
C ILE A 203 5.92 -16.74 10.96
N LEU A 204 6.93 -15.94 11.29
CA LEU A 204 8.34 -16.29 11.22
C LEU A 204 8.98 -16.03 12.59
N PRO A 205 9.23 -17.09 13.39
CA PRO A 205 9.84 -16.92 14.69
C PRO A 205 11.30 -16.46 14.57
N SER A 206 11.76 -15.68 15.55
CA SER A 206 13.11 -15.13 15.60
C SER A 206 14.23 -16.17 15.71
N LYS A 207 13.91 -17.39 16.15
CA LYS A 207 14.82 -18.51 16.28
C LYS A 207 14.14 -19.81 15.85
N ILE A 208 14.82 -20.58 15.00
CA ILE A 208 14.38 -21.90 14.53
C ILE A 208 15.52 -22.88 14.78
N GLY A 209 15.43 -23.67 15.86
CA GLY A 209 16.52 -24.55 16.28
C GLY A 209 17.80 -23.76 16.55
N ALA A 210 18.85 -24.05 15.79
CA ALA A 210 20.14 -23.35 15.86
C ALA A 210 20.18 -22.02 15.07
N PHE A 211 19.19 -21.76 14.21
CA PHE A 211 19.18 -20.60 13.33
C PHE A 211 18.52 -19.39 14.01
N ARG A 212 19.11 -18.21 13.81
CA ARG A 212 18.50 -16.92 14.17
C ARG A 212 18.04 -16.23 12.90
N VAL A 213 16.79 -15.76 12.89
CA VAL A 213 16.25 -14.96 11.80
C VAL A 213 16.55 -13.48 12.09
N SER A 214 17.10 -12.79 11.11
CA SER A 214 17.35 -11.35 11.14
C SER A 214 16.85 -10.71 9.84
N ARG A 215 16.29 -9.50 9.97
CA ARG A 215 15.79 -8.67 8.85
C ARG A 215 14.98 -9.44 7.79
N PRO A 216 13.96 -10.22 8.18
CA PRO A 216 13.12 -10.89 7.21
C PRO A 216 12.37 -9.87 6.35
N TRP A 217 12.22 -10.16 5.08
CA TRP A 217 11.53 -9.30 4.12
C TRP A 217 10.64 -10.11 3.19
N ILE A 218 9.65 -9.44 2.64
CA ILE A 218 8.78 -9.93 1.57
C ILE A 218 8.71 -8.83 0.51
N THR A 219 8.57 -9.23 -0.75
CA THR A 219 8.24 -8.32 -1.83
C THR A 219 7.37 -9.05 -2.85
N GLY A 220 6.47 -8.31 -3.47
CA GLY A 220 5.83 -8.71 -4.72
C GLY A 220 6.65 -8.14 -5.87
N GLU A 221 6.76 -8.88 -6.97
CA GLU A 221 7.47 -8.39 -8.15
C GLU A 221 6.73 -7.20 -8.75
N GLU A 222 7.36 -6.03 -8.69
CA GLU A 222 6.83 -4.79 -9.25
C GLU A 222 7.18 -4.69 -10.74
N MET A 223 6.14 -4.83 -11.56
CA MET A 223 6.23 -4.86 -13.03
C MET A 223 5.74 -3.55 -13.65
N ARG A 224 5.28 -2.58 -12.83
CA ARG A 224 4.78 -1.29 -13.27
C ARG A 224 5.72 -0.16 -12.82
N ASN A 225 5.38 1.06 -13.21
CA ASN A 225 6.16 2.27 -12.94
C ASN A 225 5.86 2.95 -11.58
N GLY A 226 5.11 2.27 -10.70
CA GLY A 226 4.74 2.77 -9.37
C GLY A 226 5.65 2.24 -8.26
N PHE A 227 5.15 2.36 -7.02
CA PHE A 227 5.78 1.77 -5.84
C PHE A 227 4.87 0.75 -5.16
N GLY A 228 5.39 -0.45 -4.94
CA GLY A 228 4.86 -1.40 -3.96
C GLY A 228 5.53 -1.15 -2.62
N LEU A 229 4.79 -0.64 -1.63
CA LEU A 229 5.31 -0.45 -0.28
C LEU A 229 5.00 -1.67 0.59
N PHE A 230 5.93 -2.00 1.49
CA PHE A 230 5.78 -3.13 2.41
C PHE A 230 6.07 -2.67 3.84
N LEU A 231 5.10 -2.88 4.73
CA LEU A 231 5.22 -2.56 6.16
C LEU A 231 5.16 -3.84 7.00
N THR A 232 6.23 -4.10 7.74
CA THR A 232 6.34 -5.25 8.64
C THR A 232 6.92 -4.85 10.00
N SER A 233 6.70 -5.69 11.01
CA SER A 233 7.42 -5.63 12.28
C SER A 233 7.94 -7.00 12.68
N HIS A 234 9.20 -7.08 13.08
CA HIS A 234 9.86 -8.30 13.56
C HIS A 234 10.83 -7.93 14.68
N GLN A 235 10.85 -8.69 15.78
CA GLN A 235 11.72 -8.41 16.94
C GLN A 235 11.59 -6.97 17.47
N GLY A 236 10.37 -6.42 17.43
CA GLY A 236 10.08 -5.06 17.89
C GLY A 236 10.60 -3.95 16.98
N GLN A 237 11.19 -4.26 15.82
CA GLN A 237 11.62 -3.28 14.83
C GLN A 237 10.57 -3.14 13.73
N LEU A 238 10.22 -1.92 13.36
CA LEU A 238 9.41 -1.62 12.18
C LEU A 238 10.30 -1.52 10.94
N ASN A 239 9.84 -2.11 9.84
CA ASN A 239 10.48 -2.00 8.53
C ASN A 239 9.48 -1.44 7.52
N LEU A 240 9.88 -0.39 6.82
CA LEU A 240 9.17 0.13 5.66
C LEU A 240 10.07 -0.06 4.44
N ALA A 241 9.58 -0.82 3.46
CA ALA A 241 10.29 -1.09 2.22
C ALA A 241 9.50 -0.56 1.02
N ALA A 242 10.23 -0.22 -0.05
CA ALA A 242 9.68 0.10 -1.35
C ALA A 242 10.26 -0.85 -2.38
N ALA A 243 9.39 -1.41 -3.20
CA ALA A 243 9.73 -2.20 -4.36
C ALA A 243 9.29 -1.46 -5.63
N TYR A 244 10.13 -1.53 -6.64
CA TYR A 244 10.00 -0.73 -7.85
C TYR A 244 10.67 -1.42 -9.03
N ASN A 245 10.46 -0.89 -10.22
CA ASN A 245 11.10 -1.38 -11.43
C ASN A 245 12.16 -0.38 -11.91
N ASP A 246 13.40 -0.85 -12.16
CA ASP A 246 14.52 0.02 -12.51
C ASP A 246 14.42 0.68 -13.90
N ALA A 247 13.43 0.32 -14.71
CA ALA A 247 13.10 1.03 -15.94
C ALA A 247 12.46 2.41 -15.71
N TRP A 248 11.79 2.61 -14.56
CA TRP A 248 11.00 3.81 -14.30
C TRP A 248 11.27 4.46 -12.94
N GLN A 249 12.00 3.81 -12.04
CA GLN A 249 12.31 4.32 -10.72
C GLN A 249 13.77 4.06 -10.37
N THR A 250 14.34 4.96 -9.57
CA THR A 250 15.71 4.82 -9.06
C THR A 250 15.70 4.45 -7.58
N GLU A 251 16.80 3.86 -7.10
CA GLU A 251 16.96 3.61 -5.67
C GLU A 251 16.90 4.89 -4.85
N GLU A 252 17.50 5.96 -5.35
CA GLU A 252 17.45 7.27 -4.71
C GLU A 252 16.02 7.80 -4.57
N ALA A 253 15.21 7.71 -5.63
CA ALA A 253 13.81 8.12 -5.59
C ALA A 253 13.01 7.30 -4.57
N ALA A 254 13.19 5.98 -4.56
CA ALA A 254 12.55 5.08 -3.60
C ALA A 254 12.97 5.39 -2.15
N GLN A 255 14.27 5.53 -1.89
CA GLN A 255 14.81 5.89 -0.57
C GLN A 255 14.31 7.26 -0.08
N ASN A 256 14.30 8.26 -0.96
CA ASN A 256 13.81 9.59 -0.62
C ASN A 256 12.32 9.59 -0.31
N PHE A 257 11.53 8.80 -1.03
CA PHE A 257 10.11 8.62 -0.76
C PHE A 257 9.85 7.94 0.60
N LEU A 258 10.60 6.87 0.92
CA LEU A 258 10.52 6.21 2.23
C LEU A 258 10.88 7.16 3.38
N LYS A 259 11.96 7.93 3.22
CA LYS A 259 12.37 8.94 4.20
C LYS A 259 11.33 10.05 4.35
N ALA A 260 10.69 10.48 3.26
CA ALA A 260 9.64 11.48 3.32
C ALA A 260 8.40 10.97 4.08
N CYS A 261 8.00 9.71 3.86
CA CYS A 261 6.94 9.06 4.63
C CYS A 261 7.28 8.99 6.13
N LEU A 262 8.49 8.56 6.47
CA LEU A 262 8.92 8.50 7.88
C LEU A 262 9.00 9.89 8.52
N ARG A 263 9.53 10.90 7.83
CA ARG A 263 9.53 12.29 8.35
C ARG A 263 8.12 12.83 8.55
N SER A 264 7.22 12.62 7.60
CA SER A 264 5.82 13.04 7.74
C SER A 264 5.14 12.32 8.91
N LEU A 265 5.41 11.02 9.09
CA LEU A 265 4.92 10.23 10.23
C LEU A 265 5.49 10.73 11.57
N SER A 266 6.78 11.03 11.62
CA SER A 266 7.47 11.61 12.79
C SER A 266 6.78 12.91 13.23
N THR A 267 6.59 13.84 12.30
CA THR A 267 5.90 15.11 12.55
C THR A 267 4.46 14.90 12.99
N ALA A 268 3.70 14.04 12.30
CA ALA A 268 2.30 13.78 12.58
C ALA A 268 2.08 13.16 13.97
N LEU A 269 2.96 12.24 14.38
CA LEU A 269 2.88 11.54 15.66
C LEU A 269 3.62 12.25 16.80
N ASN A 270 4.38 13.30 16.49
CA ASN A 270 5.31 13.96 17.41
C ASN A 270 6.29 12.96 18.06
N VAL A 271 6.92 12.12 17.22
CA VAL A 271 7.90 11.09 17.61
C VAL A 271 9.17 11.29 16.80
N GLU A 272 10.33 11.30 17.45
CA GLU A 272 11.63 11.35 16.76
C GLU A 272 11.92 10.00 16.07
N ILE A 273 12.35 10.05 14.80
CA ILE A 273 12.65 8.88 13.94
C ILE A 273 14.05 9.04 13.34
#